data_AF-A0A0N0KJ04-F1
#
_entry.id   AF-A0A0N0KJ04-F1
#
_cell.length_a   1.000
_cell.length_b   1.000
_cell.length_c   1.000
_cell.angle_alpha   90.00
_cell.angle_beta   90.00
_cell.angle_gamma   90.00
#
_symmetry.space_group_name_H-M   'P 1'
#
loop_
_entity.id
_entity.type
_entity.pdbx_description
1 polymer ?
#
loop_
_entity_poly.entity_id
_entity_poly.type
_entity_poly.pdbx_seq_one_letter_code
_entity_poly.pdbx_strand_id
1 'polypeptide(L)'
;MPRKKSAGPPSFGKPLTDDPDDAPELLDEFFRSGEVRVGDQVVRRGRPPLGAQPKSSVTLRLDADVLDAYRALGRGWQSQINADLRKVRKLKKA
;
A
#
# COMPACT_ATOMS: atom_id res chain seq x y z
N MET A 1 12.20 -23.03 31.13
CA MET A 1 13.28 -22.03 30.92
C MET A 1 13.00 -21.31 29.60
N PRO A 2 12.91 -19.96 29.57
CA PRO A 2 12.74 -19.24 28.31
C PRO A 2 14.04 -19.33 27.51
N ARG A 3 13.97 -19.86 26.29
CA ARG A 3 15.12 -19.97 25.38
C ARG A 3 15.46 -18.58 24.86
N LYS A 4 16.65 -18.08 25.21
CA LYS A 4 17.20 -16.83 24.67
C LYS A 4 17.26 -16.96 23.14
N LYS A 5 16.55 -16.10 22.39
CA LYS A 5 16.67 -16.05 20.92
C LYS A 5 18.14 -15.77 20.59
N SER A 6 18.74 -16.63 19.78
CA SER A 6 20.08 -16.42 19.24
C SER A 6 20.11 -15.08 18.50
N ALA A 7 21.07 -14.22 18.82
CA ALA A 7 21.27 -12.98 18.09
C ALA A 7 21.55 -13.31 16.62
N GLY A 8 20.84 -12.66 15.70
CA GLY A 8 21.11 -12.74 14.27
C GLY A 8 22.48 -12.15 13.92
N PRO A 9 22.90 -12.21 12.65
CA PRO A 9 24.11 -11.54 12.19
C PRO A 9 24.09 -10.04 12.54
N PRO A 10 25.24 -9.43 12.86
CA PRO A 10 25.29 -8.01 13.22
C PRO A 10 24.86 -7.13 12.05
N SER A 11 24.15 -6.03 12.34
CA SER A 11 23.74 -5.05 11.33
C SER A 11 24.85 -4.05 10.97
N PHE A 12 25.84 -3.87 11.83
CA PHE A 12 26.96 -2.95 11.64
C PHE A 12 28.29 -3.69 11.73
N GLY A 13 29.21 -3.39 10.81
CA GLY A 13 30.57 -3.90 10.76
C GLY A 13 31.56 -3.00 11.50
N LYS A 14 32.85 -3.14 11.15
CA LYS A 14 33.91 -2.26 11.68
C LYS A 14 33.86 -0.91 10.96
N PRO A 15 34.29 0.20 11.59
CA PRO A 15 34.53 1.44 10.88
C PRO A 15 35.68 1.26 9.88
N LEU A 16 35.62 2.04 8.79
CA LEU A 16 36.60 1.95 7.71
C LEU A 16 37.94 2.61 8.10
N THR A 17 37.90 3.56 9.01
CA THR A 17 39.05 4.29 9.55
C THR A 17 39.05 4.35 11.09
N ASP A 18 40.18 4.76 11.67
CA ASP A 18 40.34 4.98 13.12
C ASP A 18 39.80 6.36 13.59
N ASP A 19 39.09 7.08 12.72
CA ASP A 19 38.46 8.36 13.06
C ASP A 19 37.23 8.11 13.96
N PRO A 20 37.14 8.77 15.14
CA PRO A 20 36.00 8.62 16.06
C PRO A 20 34.64 9.00 15.45
N ASP A 21 34.60 9.78 14.37
CA ASP A 21 33.37 10.18 13.67
C ASP A 21 33.05 9.31 12.44
N ASP A 22 33.87 8.29 12.13
CA ASP A 22 33.65 7.44 10.96
C ASP A 22 32.50 6.44 11.17
N ALA A 23 31.68 6.28 10.13
CA ALA A 23 30.52 5.42 10.21
C ALA A 23 30.91 3.94 10.05
N PRO A 24 30.30 3.02 10.83
CA PRO A 24 30.54 1.60 10.65
C PRO A 24 29.97 1.11 9.31
N GLU A 25 30.56 0.03 8.77
CA GLU A 25 30.04 -0.62 7.58
C GLU A 25 28.58 -1.07 7.76
N LEU A 26 27.73 -0.76 6.78
CA LEU A 26 26.33 -1.20 6.74
C LEU A 26 26.27 -2.61 6.15
N LEU A 27 25.96 -3.60 6.99
CA LEU A 27 25.91 -5.01 6.57
C LEU A 27 24.55 -5.40 6.00
N ASP A 28 24.47 -6.56 5.35
CA ASP A 28 23.23 -7.07 4.72
C ASP A 28 22.03 -7.06 5.66
N GLU A 29 22.23 -7.34 6.94
CA GLU A 29 21.15 -7.37 7.93
C GLU A 29 20.54 -5.98 8.15
N PHE A 30 21.35 -4.91 8.09
CA PHE A 30 20.87 -3.52 8.15
C PHE A 30 19.92 -3.23 7.00
N PHE A 31 20.27 -3.64 5.77
CA PHE A 31 19.41 -3.45 4.61
C PHE A 31 18.18 -4.36 4.65
N ARG A 32 18.26 -5.56 5.24
CA ARG A 32 17.12 -6.47 5.40
C ARG A 32 16.09 -5.97 6.39
N SER A 33 16.51 -5.39 7.51
CA SER A 33 15.61 -4.83 8.52
C SER A 33 15.33 -3.34 8.33
N GLY A 34 15.90 -2.71 7.30
CA GLY A 34 15.81 -1.28 7.06
C GLY A 34 14.39 -0.81 6.78
N GLU A 35 13.88 0.10 7.61
CA GLU A 35 12.62 0.81 7.39
C GLU A 35 12.89 2.17 6.71
N VAL A 36 12.21 2.45 5.60
CA VAL A 36 12.24 3.78 4.99
C VAL A 36 11.38 4.72 5.83
N ARG A 37 11.96 5.81 6.33
CA ARG A 37 11.24 6.86 7.07
C ARG A 37 11.32 8.20 6.34
N VAL A 38 10.23 8.97 6.38
CA VAL A 38 10.20 10.38 5.98
C VAL A 38 9.71 11.17 7.21
N GLY A 39 10.63 11.92 7.83
CA GLY A 39 10.40 12.46 9.18
C GLY A 39 10.15 11.33 10.18
N ASP A 40 9.10 11.44 11.00
CA ASP A 40 8.71 10.40 11.96
C ASP A 40 7.86 9.26 11.36
N GLN A 41 7.50 9.33 10.08
CA GLN A 41 6.60 8.36 9.47
C GLN A 41 7.35 7.26 8.72
N VAL A 42 7.04 5.99 9.05
CA VAL A 42 7.53 4.81 8.33
C VAL A 42 6.75 4.66 7.02
N VAL A 43 7.44 4.80 5.90
CA VAL A 43 6.91 4.60 4.55
C VAL A 43 6.95 3.10 4.24
N ARG A 44 5.81 2.42 4.43
CA ARG A 44 5.66 1.01 4.05
C ARG A 44 5.61 0.89 2.52
N ARG A 45 6.45 0.04 1.94
CA ARG A 45 6.40 -0.29 0.51
C ARG A 45 5.13 -1.10 0.23
N GLY A 46 4.23 -0.59 -0.62
CA GLY A 46 2.97 -1.25 -0.97
C GLY A 46 1.99 -0.35 -1.74
N ARG A 47 0.83 -0.89 -2.15
CA ARG A 47 -0.29 -0.11 -2.71
C ARG A 47 -0.60 1.03 -1.73
N PRO A 48 -0.82 2.28 -2.20
CA PRO A 48 -1.22 3.38 -1.34
C PRO A 48 -2.32 2.91 -0.37
N PRO A 49 -2.30 3.33 0.91
CA PRO A 49 -3.38 3.01 1.82
C PRO A 49 -4.68 3.35 1.10
N LEU A 50 -5.55 2.36 0.94
CA LEU A 50 -6.87 2.59 0.36
C LEU A 50 -7.43 3.77 1.16
N GLY A 51 -7.72 4.88 0.48
CA GLY A 51 -8.17 6.11 1.14
C GLY A 51 -9.36 5.83 2.05
N ALA A 52 -9.73 6.80 2.89
CA ALA A 52 -10.70 6.62 3.98
C ALA A 52 -12.03 5.92 3.60
N GLN A 53 -12.41 5.88 2.32
CA GLN A 53 -13.55 5.12 1.82
C GLN A 53 -13.23 4.35 0.52
N PRO A 54 -12.76 3.09 0.58
CA PRO A 54 -12.54 2.28 -0.61
C PRO A 54 -13.84 1.84 -1.30
N LYS A 55 -13.77 1.58 -2.61
CA LYS A 55 -14.86 0.93 -3.34
C LYS A 55 -15.01 -0.50 -2.83
N SER A 56 -16.20 -0.86 -2.34
CA SER A 56 -16.53 -2.24 -1.98
C SER A 56 -16.97 -3.03 -3.21
N SER A 57 -16.45 -4.25 -3.36
CA SER A 57 -16.96 -5.20 -4.35
C SER A 57 -18.20 -5.87 -3.77
N VAL A 58 -19.33 -5.79 -4.48
CA VAL A 58 -20.59 -6.42 -4.10
C VAL A 58 -21.15 -7.25 -5.25
N THR A 59 -21.78 -8.38 -4.92
CA THR A 59 -22.49 -9.21 -5.90
C THR A 59 -23.92 -8.69 -6.04
N LEU A 60 -24.19 -7.90 -7.08
CA LEU A 60 -25.50 -7.36 -7.41
C LEU A 60 -25.99 -7.94 -8.73
N ARG A 61 -27.28 -8.30 -8.82
CA ARG A 61 -27.94 -8.65 -10.08
C ARG A 61 -28.59 -7.40 -10.67
N LEU A 62 -28.32 -7.16 -11.94
CA LEU A 62 -28.92 -6.10 -12.75
C LEU A 62 -29.70 -6.74 -13.89
N ASP A 63 -30.72 -6.06 -14.39
CA ASP A 63 -31.43 -6.49 -15.59
C ASP A 63 -30.48 -6.54 -16.79
N ALA A 64 -30.74 -7.48 -17.71
CA ALA A 64 -29.85 -7.76 -18.82
C ALA A 64 -29.76 -6.58 -19.80
N ASP A 65 -30.88 -5.93 -20.07
CA ASP A 65 -30.99 -4.75 -20.93
C ASP A 65 -30.18 -3.56 -20.39
N VAL A 66 -30.21 -3.34 -19.07
CA VAL A 66 -29.40 -2.32 -18.40
C VAL A 66 -27.91 -2.65 -18.55
N LEU A 67 -27.52 -3.90 -18.28
CA LEU A 67 -26.13 -4.32 -18.41
C LEU A 67 -25.61 -4.13 -19.85
N ASP A 68 -26.41 -4.50 -20.84
CA ASP A 68 -26.06 -4.40 -22.26
C ASP A 68 -25.97 -2.94 -22.72
N ALA A 69 -26.90 -2.09 -22.29
CA ALA A 69 -26.86 -0.65 -22.55
C ALA A 69 -25.57 -0.01 -22.01
N TYR A 70 -25.14 -0.37 -20.79
CA TYR A 70 -23.87 0.13 -20.26
C TYR A 70 -22.67 -0.48 -20.97
N ARG A 71 -22.66 -1.78 -21.26
CA ARG A 71 -21.54 -2.43 -21.98
C ARG A 71 -21.33 -1.82 -23.37
N ALA A 72 -22.40 -1.41 -24.04
CA ALA A 72 -22.35 -0.73 -25.33
C ALA A 72 -21.59 0.63 -25.29
N LEU A 73 -21.49 1.27 -24.12
CA LEU A 73 -20.69 2.50 -23.93
C LEU A 73 -19.16 2.23 -24.05
N GLY A 74 -18.74 0.97 -24.02
CA GLY A 74 -17.35 0.58 -24.20
C GLY A 74 -16.50 0.67 -22.93
N ARG A 75 -15.22 1.04 -23.10
CA ARG A 75 -14.24 1.02 -22.02
C ARG A 75 -14.65 1.98 -20.90
N GLY A 76 -14.78 1.45 -19.68
CA GLY A 76 -15.11 2.25 -18.50
C GLY A 76 -16.60 2.26 -18.12
N TRP A 77 -17.45 1.45 -18.76
CA TRP A 77 -18.87 1.36 -18.43
C TRP A 77 -19.17 1.09 -16.94
N GLN A 78 -18.31 0.33 -16.24
CA GLN A 78 -18.43 0.09 -14.80
C GLN A 78 -18.22 1.35 -13.95
N SER A 79 -17.36 2.27 -14.40
CA SER A 79 -17.20 3.57 -13.76
C SER A 79 -18.40 4.47 -14.03
N GLN A 80 -18.98 4.38 -15.23
CA GLN A 80 -20.15 5.15 -15.63
C GLN A 80 -21.39 4.76 -14.84
N ILE A 81 -21.70 3.46 -14.72
CA ILE A 81 -22.84 2.99 -13.92
C ILE A 81 -22.70 3.42 -12.45
N ASN A 82 -21.49 3.38 -11.89
CA ASN A 82 -21.25 3.86 -10.53
C ASN A 82 -21.43 5.40 -10.40
N ALA A 83 -21.07 6.17 -11.43
CA ALA A 83 -21.31 7.61 -11.46
C ALA A 83 -22.81 7.93 -11.53
N ASP A 84 -23.57 7.19 -12.34
CA ASP A 84 -25.01 7.38 -12.48
C ASP A 84 -25.76 6.99 -11.20
N LEU A 85 -25.38 5.87 -10.56
CA LEU A 85 -25.90 5.49 -9.24
C LEU A 85 -25.66 6.57 -8.18
N ARG A 86 -24.46 7.20 -8.19
CA ARG A 86 -24.16 8.32 -7.28
C ARG A 86 -25.03 9.55 -7.57
N LYS A 87 -25.25 9.87 -8.84
CA LYS A 87 -26.11 10.99 -9.25
C LYS A 87 -27.56 10.78 -8.81
N VAL A 88 -28.11 9.59 -9.05
CA VAL A 88 -29.50 9.24 -8.66
C VAL A 88 -29.66 9.27 -7.13
N ARG A 89 -28.66 8.78 -6.39
CA ARG A 89 -28.66 8.80 -4.91
C ARG A 89 -28.22 10.14 -4.31
N LYS A 90 -27.90 11.16 -5.13
CA LYS A 90 -27.41 12.49 -4.70
C LYS A 90 -26.18 12.40 -3.77
N LEU A 91 -25.28 11.45 -4.06
CA LEU A 91 -24.03 11.28 -3.31
C LEU A 91 -22.99 12.31 -3.78
N LYS A 92 -22.34 13.01 -2.83
CA LYS A 92 -21.24 13.93 -3.14
C LYS A 92 -20.04 13.14 -3.68
N LYS A 93 -19.32 13.75 -4.64
CA LYS A 93 -18.10 13.18 -5.20
C LYS A 93 -17.07 13.02 -4.07
N ALA A 94 -16.63 11.78 -3.84
CA ALA A 94 -15.52 11.45 -2.96
C ALA A 94 -14.19 11.71 -3.66
#